data_AF-A0A7W6CQR1-F1
#
_entry.id   AF-A0A7W6CQR1-F1
#
_cell.length_a   1.000
_cell.length_b   1.000
_cell.length_c   1.000
_cell.angle_alpha   90.00
_cell.angle_beta   90.00
_cell.angle_gamma   90.00
#
_symmetry.space_group_name_H-M   'P 1'
#
loop_
_entity.id
_entity.type
_entity.pdbx_description
1 polymer ?
#
loop_
_entity_poly.entity_id
_entity_poly.type
_entity_poly.pdbx_seq_one_letter_code
_entity_poly.pdbx_strand_id
1 'polypeptide(L)' 'MRSGLGTITIVDDGHNGHVAYEMTEKDGLLFAGEELLQRAKSAKRVTFRPLAAATEHRIRIGSVDASCANFLILT' A
#
# COMPACT_ATOMS: atom_id res chain seq x y z
N MET A 1 15.55 -1.25 -6.59
CA MET A 1 14.65 -1.17 -5.41
C MET A 1 14.43 0.30 -5.10
N ARG A 2 13.18 0.74 -4.94
CA ARG A 2 12.80 2.12 -4.61
C ARG A 2 12.12 2.11 -3.25
N SER A 3 12.54 2.97 -2.34
CA SER A 3 11.91 3.09 -1.02
C SER A 3 11.55 4.53 -0.73
N GLY A 4 10.62 4.74 0.19
CA GLY A 4 10.18 6.08 0.58
C GLY A 4 8.89 6.09 1.38
N LEU A 5 8.23 7.24 1.37
CA LEU A 5 6.92 7.44 1.97
C LEU A 5 5.86 7.53 0.88
N GLY A 6 4.67 7.03 1.17
CA GLY A 6 3.52 7.08 0.29
C GLY A 6 2.23 7.22 1.08
N THR A 7 1.14 7.28 0.32
CA THR A 7 -0.21 7.20 0.86
C THR A 7 -0.89 6.00 0.22
N ILE A 8 -1.54 5.17 1.03
CA ILE A 8 -2.53 4.23 0.52
C ILE A 8 -3.93 4.80 0.71
N THR A 9 -4.81 4.51 -0.23
CA THR A 9 -6.22 4.88 -0.17
C THR A 9 -7.06 3.64 -0.41
N ILE A 10 -7.85 3.28 0.59
CA ILE A 10 -8.87 2.24 0.54
C ILE A 10 -10.11 2.90 -0.08
N VAL A 11 -10.31 2.67 -1.37
CA VAL A 11 -11.32 3.42 -2.14
C VAL A 11 -12.74 3.02 -1.76
N ASP A 12 -12.92 1.79 -1.25
CA ASP A 12 -14.24 1.27 -0.85
C ASP A 12 -14.85 2.04 0.34
N ASP A 13 -14.01 2.54 1.26
CA ASP A 13 -14.44 3.19 2.51
C ASP A 13 -13.99 4.66 2.61
N GLY A 14 -13.29 5.19 1.58
CA GLY A 14 -12.70 6.53 1.58
C GLY A 14 -11.57 6.73 2.60
N HIS A 15 -11.11 5.65 3.24
CA HIS A 15 -10.07 5.69 4.25
C HIS A 15 -8.69 5.78 3.59
N ASN A 16 -7.81 6.61 4.13
CA ASN A 16 -6.44 6.73 3.65
C ASN A 16 -5.46 6.81 4.81
N GLY A 17 -4.21 6.43 4.56
CA GLY A 17 -3.17 6.49 5.55
C GLY A 17 -1.79 6.57 4.94
N HIS A 18 -0.86 7.11 5.72
CA HIS A 18 0.54 7.19 5.35
C HIS A 18 1.25 5.87 5.61
N VAL A 19 2.13 5.52 4.69
CA VAL A 19 2.90 4.28 4.71
C VAL A 19 4.34 4.58 4.35
N ALA A 20 5.30 3.87 4.93
CA ALA A 20 6.59 3.70 4.31
C ALA A 20 6.53 2.51 3.34
N TYR A 21 7.34 2.52 2.30
CA TYR A 21 7.36 1.45 1.31
C TYR A 21 8.77 1.09 0.89
N GLU A 22 8.93 -0.17 0.50
CA GLU A 22 10.03 -0.65 -0.33
C GLU A 22 9.42 -1.39 -1.52
N MET A 23 9.68 -0.93 -2.74
CA MET A 23 9.07 -1.47 -3.96
C MET A 23 10.11 -1.84 -5.01
N THR A 24 9.82 -2.92 -5.72
CA THR A 24 10.46 -3.33 -6.98
C THR A 24 9.53 -2.92 -8.14
N GLU A 25 9.67 -3.54 -9.31
CA GLU A 25 8.88 -3.17 -10.50
C GLU A 25 7.38 -3.50 -10.36
N LYS A 26 7.04 -4.59 -9.65
CA LYS A 26 5.65 -5.10 -9.59
C LYS A 26 5.14 -5.36 -8.18
N ASP A 27 6.01 -5.42 -7.19
CA ASP A 27 5.67 -5.78 -5.82
C ASP A 27 6.47 -4.95 -4.82
N GLY A 28 6.10 -5.06 -3.56
CA GLY A 28 6.84 -4.41 -2.49
C GLY A 28 6.33 -4.76 -1.11
N LEU A 29 6.90 -4.06 -0.12
CA LEU A 29 6.51 -4.05 1.27
C LEU A 29 5.98 -2.67 1.64
N LEU A 30 4.90 -2.64 2.41
CA LEU A 30 4.37 -1.47 3.08
C LEU A 30 4.60 -1.61 4.58
N PHE A 31 4.92 -0.49 5.21
CA PHE A 31 5.02 -0.37 6.65
C PHE A 31 4.04 0.70 7.11
N ALA A 32 3.06 0.30 7.93
CA ALA A 32 2.01 1.17 8.43
C ALA A 32 1.39 0.58 9.70
N GLY A 33 0.42 1.26 10.29
CA GLY A 33 -0.35 0.68 11.40
C GLY A 33 -1.04 -0.63 10.97
N GLU A 34 -0.96 -1.67 11.79
CA GLU A 34 -1.56 -2.99 11.52
C GLU A 34 -3.02 -2.88 11.10
N GLU A 35 -3.82 -2.06 11.79
CA GLU A 35 -5.23 -1.87 11.48
C GLU A 35 -5.45 -1.37 10.03
N LEU A 36 -4.64 -0.41 9.59
CA LEU A 36 -4.71 0.13 8.23
C LEU A 36 -4.38 -0.96 7.20
N LEU A 37 -3.35 -1.77 7.46
CA LEU A 37 -2.91 -2.85 6.57
C LEU A 37 -3.95 -3.98 6.50
N GLN A 38 -4.54 -4.35 7.63
CA GLN A 38 -5.62 -5.36 7.70
C GLN A 38 -6.88 -4.90 6.97
N ARG A 39 -7.25 -3.61 7.12
CA ARG A 39 -8.36 -3.01 6.36
C ARG A 39 -8.05 -3.03 4.86
N ALA A 40 -6.86 -2.59 4.46
CA ALA A 40 -6.45 -2.55 3.06
C ALA A 40 -6.39 -3.96 2.42
N LYS A 41 -6.00 -4.98 3.18
CA LYS A 41 -6.06 -6.39 2.75
C LYS A 41 -7.47 -6.89 2.48
N SER A 42 -8.44 -6.44 3.27
CA SER A 42 -9.84 -6.84 3.14
C SER A 42 -10.60 -6.03 2.07
N ALA A 43 -10.01 -4.94 1.58
CA ALA A 43 -10.62 -4.06 0.60
C ALA A 43 -10.61 -4.64 -0.83
N LYS A 44 -11.59 -4.25 -1.64
CA LYS A 44 -11.69 -4.62 -3.05
C LYS A 44 -10.79 -3.74 -3.92
N ARG A 45 -10.60 -2.48 -3.52
CA ARG A 45 -9.82 -1.50 -4.27
C ARG A 45 -8.96 -0.66 -3.33
N VAL A 46 -7.65 -0.88 -3.44
CA VAL A 46 -6.62 -0.07 -2.79
C VAL A 46 -5.79 0.61 -3.86
N THR A 47 -5.55 1.92 -3.69
CA THR A 47 -4.55 2.65 -4.46
C THR A 47 -3.39 3.02 -3.57
N PHE A 48 -2.21 3.13 -4.17
CA PHE A 48 -0.98 3.54 -3.53
C PHE A 48 -0.33 4.63 -4.36
N ARG A 49 0.05 5.72 -3.70
CA ARG A 49 0.71 6.85 -4.32
C ARG A 49 1.99 7.16 -3.54
N PRO A 50 3.18 6.90 -4.11
CA PRO A 50 4.44 7.38 -3.55
C PRO A 50 4.41 8.92 -3.42
N LEU A 51 4.96 9.49 -2.35
CA LEU A 51 5.07 10.95 -2.23
C LEU A 51 6.13 11.52 -3.19
N ALA A 52 7.15 10.74 -3.53
CA ALA A 52 8.22 11.13 -4.44
C ALA A 52 7.85 11.00 -5.93
N ALA A 53 6.71 10.40 -6.26
CA ALA A 53 6.28 10.18 -7.63
C ALA A 53 4.81 10.57 -7.80
N ALA A 54 4.48 11.32 -8.86
CA ALA A 54 3.09 11.72 -9.16
C ALA A 54 2.25 10.57 -9.76
N THR A 55 2.64 9.32 -9.56
CA THR A 55 1.99 8.15 -10.16
C THR A 55 1.20 7.41 -9.09
N GLU A 56 -0.07 7.16 -9.38
CA GLU A 56 -0.92 6.30 -8.56
C GLU A 56 -0.88 4.88 -9.13
N HIS A 57 -0.74 3.90 -8.23
CA HIS A 57 -0.75 2.48 -8.54
C HIS A 57 -1.97 1.84 -7.87
N ARG A 58 -2.76 1.09 -8.63
CA ARG A 58 -3.72 0.18 -7.99
C ARG A 58 -2.93 -0.99 -7.42
N ILE A 59 -3.17 -1.34 -6.16
CA ILE A 59 -2.43 -2.42 -5.50
C ILE A 59 -3.37 -3.43 -4.83
N ARG A 60 -2.83 -4.60 -4.52
CA ARG A 60 -3.46 -5.58 -3.64
C ARG A 60 -2.51 -5.92 -2.50
N ILE A 61 -3.01 -5.84 -1.27
CA ILE A 61 -2.24 -6.22 -0.08
C ILE A 61 -2.35 -7.74 0.10
N GLY A 62 -1.23 -8.41 0.35
CA GLY A 62 -1.18 -9.83 0.63
C GLY A 62 -1.01 -10.12 2.13
N SER A 63 0.10 -10.74 2.51
CA SER A 63 0.36 -11.09 3.92
C SER A 63 0.64 -9.82 4.72
N VAL A 64 0.00 -9.71 5.89
CA VAL A 64 0.20 -8.65 6.87
C VAL A 64 0.79 -9.32 8.10
N ASP A 65 1.91 -8.81 8.59
CA ASP A 65 2.59 -9.24 9.81
C ASP A 65 2.86 -8.00 10.66
N ALA A 66 2.12 -7.85 11.76
CA ALA A 66 2.15 -6.66 12.60
C ALA A 66 2.00 -5.37 11.77
N SER A 67 3.06 -4.57 11.70
CA SER A 67 3.09 -3.28 11.02
C SER A 67 3.68 -3.35 9.61
N CYS A 68 3.83 -4.54 9.01
CA CYS A 68 4.35 -4.73 7.67
C CYS A 68 3.42 -5.57 6.79
N ALA A 69 3.36 -5.28 5.49
CA ALA A 69 2.58 -6.07 4.55
C ALA A 69 3.20 -6.11 3.16
N ASN A 70 3.12 -7.26 2.49
CA ASN A 70 3.46 -7.31 1.07
C ASN A 70 2.31 -6.79 0.21
N PHE A 71 2.66 -6.22 -0.94
CA PHE A 71 1.68 -5.77 -1.92
C PHE A 71 2.13 -6.07 -3.34
N LEU A 72 1.15 -6.14 -4.24
CA LEU A 72 1.35 -6.30 -5.68
C LEU A 72 0.68 -5.14 -6.42
N ILE A 73 1.37 -4.54 -7.38
CA ILE A 73 0.82 -3.56 -8.32
C ILE A 73 -0.03 -4.30 -9.35
N LEU A 74 -1.28 -3.89 -9.47
CA LEU A 74 -2.23 -4.39 -10.46
C LEU A 74 -2.10 -3.54 -11.73
N THR A 75 -1.75 -4.18 -12.85
CA THR A 75 -1.78 -3.59 -14.20
C THR A 75 -3.19 -3.50 -14.74
#